data_AF-A0A128A4G5-F1
#
_entry.id   AF-A0A128A4G5-F1
#
_cell.length_a   1.000
_cell.length_b   1.000
_cell.length_c   1.000
_cell.angle_alpha   90.00
_cell.angle_beta   90.00
_cell.angle_gamma   90.00
#
_symmetry.space_group_name_H-M   'P 1'
#
loop_
_entity.id
_entity.type
_entity.pdbx_description
1 polymer ?
#
loop_
_entity_poly.entity_id
_entity_poly.type
_entity_poly.pdbx_seq_one_letter_code
_entity_poly.pdbx_strand_id
1 'polypeptide(L)'
;MSIQNNITEQNSNICVSCMGKLIVDLEKNENICSNCGIVTSHDSYHNSSYDVDHSGNNEPTSSMMYDISLSTVIDKKNVDASGKQIYGSFEMEKLRRLNKFTISNDSKIRNLNKAMADIRRITGILGFGNLIAERASYIYRKALNKDLIRGRSITGISVAAIYIACKDVGVSFPIDKVGDYVENISKKTTVHYYKFLLRQMKMSVSIPEPSQNISKIAARAKLGGKTQRKALDILSKVGDDPILIGKKPISLAAAALYMAALETKEYTTQLRLAVAAELTTITIRKRYLEIAQILKERSLPVPPEIEPKDEYLEETIPLQDSPDCSKPHELIQVEL
;
A
#
# COMPACT_ATOMS: atom_id res chain seq x y z
N MET A 1 -8.99 -53.40 -12.68
CA MET A 1 -7.62 -53.44 -12.13
C MET A 1 -6.83 -52.40 -12.89
N SER A 2 -6.75 -51.17 -12.36
CA SER A 2 -5.59 -50.67 -11.60
C SER A 2 -4.41 -50.41 -12.56
N ILE A 3 -3.89 -49.20 -12.74
CA ILE A 3 -3.33 -48.35 -11.70
C ILE A 3 -3.45 -46.87 -12.13
N GLN A 4 -4.09 -46.06 -11.29
CA GLN A 4 -3.98 -44.60 -11.30
C GLN A 4 -2.61 -44.24 -10.70
N ASN A 5 -1.69 -43.73 -11.52
CA ASN A 5 -0.47 -43.11 -11.02
C ASN A 5 -0.80 -41.69 -10.54
N ASN A 6 -1.19 -41.60 -9.27
CA ASN A 6 -1.20 -40.36 -8.51
C ASN A 6 0.25 -39.88 -8.32
N ILE A 7 0.71 -38.98 -9.19
CA ILE A 7 1.94 -38.22 -8.95
C ILE A 7 1.57 -37.17 -7.89
N THR A 8 1.73 -37.54 -6.63
CA THR A 8 1.74 -36.62 -5.50
C THR A 8 2.93 -35.68 -5.66
N GLU A 9 2.72 -34.36 -5.56
CA GLU A 9 3.76 -33.35 -5.40
C GLU A 9 4.70 -33.74 -4.26
N GLN A 10 5.85 -34.33 -4.60
CA GLN A 10 6.86 -34.75 -3.63
C GLN A 10 7.72 -33.54 -3.27
N ASN A 11 7.84 -33.27 -1.97
CA ASN A 11 8.75 -32.27 -1.41
C ASN A 11 10.18 -32.49 -1.94
N SER A 12 10.60 -31.66 -2.90
CA SER A 12 11.86 -31.77 -3.65
C SER A 12 13.14 -31.54 -2.83
N ASN A 13 13.04 -31.39 -1.51
CA ASN A 13 14.15 -31.02 -0.62
C ASN A 13 14.55 -32.12 0.39
N ILE A 14 13.99 -33.33 0.25
CA ILE A 14 14.18 -34.43 1.21
C ILE A 14 14.81 -35.63 0.52
N CYS A 15 15.82 -36.23 1.15
CA CYS A 15 16.50 -37.40 0.65
C CYS A 15 15.59 -38.64 0.66
N VAL A 16 15.51 -39.33 -0.48
CA VAL A 16 14.71 -40.56 -0.66
C VAL A 16 15.20 -41.75 0.19
N SER A 17 16.46 -41.75 0.60
CA SER A 17 17.07 -42.88 1.31
C SER A 17 17.02 -42.74 2.83
N CYS A 18 17.31 -41.55 3.36
CA CYS A 18 17.42 -41.34 4.81
C CYS A 18 16.55 -40.20 5.34
N MET A 19 15.65 -39.65 4.52
CA MET A 19 14.81 -38.48 4.84
C MET A 19 15.59 -37.25 5.33
N GLY A 20 16.90 -37.19 5.06
CA GLY A 20 17.78 -36.08 5.45
C GLY A 20 17.63 -34.87 4.53
N LYS A 21 18.05 -33.70 5.01
CA LYS A 21 18.03 -32.45 4.24
C LYS A 21 19.05 -32.49 3.09
N LEU A 22 18.62 -32.08 1.90
CA LEU A 22 19.49 -31.87 0.75
C LEU A 22 20.15 -30.48 0.82
N ILE A 23 21.45 -30.42 0.55
CA ILE A 23 22.27 -29.21 0.43
C ILE A 23 22.66 -29.09 -1.04
N VAL A 24 22.56 -27.90 -1.61
CA VAL A 24 22.98 -27.62 -2.98
C VAL A 24 24.46 -27.28 -2.98
N ASP A 25 25.26 -28.04 -3.73
CA ASP A 25 26.61 -27.62 -4.09
C ASP A 25 26.52 -26.66 -5.27
N LEU A 26 26.82 -25.38 -5.02
CA LEU A 26 26.72 -24.31 -6.03
C LEU A 26 27.80 -24.42 -7.12
N GLU A 27 28.92 -25.10 -6.87
CA GLU A 27 29.99 -25.24 -7.87
C GLU A 27 29.65 -26.30 -8.90
N LYS A 28 28.96 -27.37 -8.47
CA LYS A 28 28.61 -28.52 -9.33
C LYS A 28 27.13 -28.58 -9.71
N ASN A 29 26.28 -27.72 -9.12
CA ASN A 29 24.83 -27.77 -9.24
C ASN A 29 24.24 -29.15 -8.89
N GLU A 30 24.77 -29.77 -7.84
CA GLU A 30 24.31 -31.08 -7.37
C GLU A 30 23.63 -30.96 -6.00
N ASN A 31 22.56 -31.73 -5.77
CA ASN A 31 21.92 -31.80 -4.46
C ASN A 31 22.50 -32.99 -3.68
N ILE A 32 23.18 -32.70 -2.58
CA ILE A 32 23.87 -33.66 -1.73
C ILE A 32 23.11 -33.79 -0.41
N CYS A 33 22.80 -35.02 0.02
CA CYS A 33 22.21 -35.23 1.33
C CYS A 33 23.24 -35.03 2.45
N SER A 34 22.92 -34.14 3.38
CA SER A 34 23.73 -33.87 4.58
C SER A 34 23.96 -35.08 5.48
N ASN A 35 23.07 -36.07 5.46
CA ASN A 35 23.08 -37.18 6.42
C ASN A 35 23.66 -38.49 5.83
N CYS A 36 23.38 -38.81 4.57
CA CYS A 36 23.85 -40.05 3.93
C CYS A 36 24.82 -39.82 2.77
N GLY A 37 25.06 -38.57 2.36
CA GLY A 37 25.97 -38.24 1.25
C GLY A 37 25.45 -38.63 -0.14
N ILE A 38 24.20 -39.11 -0.27
CA ILE A 38 23.64 -39.45 -1.57
C ILE A 38 23.53 -38.18 -2.42
N VAL A 39 24.03 -38.27 -3.65
CA VAL A 39 23.93 -37.21 -4.65
C VAL A 39 22.70 -37.48 -5.49
N THR A 40 21.77 -36.53 -5.46
CA THR A 40 20.62 -36.50 -6.36
C THR A 40 20.88 -35.44 -7.42
N SER A 41 21.14 -35.87 -8.65
CA SER A 41 21.19 -34.98 -9.81
C SER A 41 19.76 -34.60 -10.17
N HIS A 42 19.37 -33.38 -9.83
CA HIS A 42 18.23 -32.76 -10.49
C HIS A 42 18.80 -31.95 -11.66
N ASP A 43 18.27 -32.13 -12.87
CA ASP A 43 18.46 -31.17 -13.96
C ASP A 43 17.75 -29.87 -13.56
N SER A 44 18.33 -29.12 -12.63
CA SER A 44 17.97 -27.73 -12.44
C SER A 44 18.55 -26.98 -13.62
N TYR A 45 17.76 -26.90 -14.70
CA TYR A 45 17.85 -25.81 -15.66
C TYR A 45 17.63 -24.50 -14.89
N HIS A 46 18.65 -24.03 -14.18
CA HIS A 46 18.75 -22.63 -13.85
C HIS A 46 18.98 -21.92 -15.18
N ASN A 47 17.89 -21.47 -15.80
CA ASN A 47 17.90 -20.39 -16.77
C ASN A 47 18.29 -19.09 -16.04
N SER A 48 19.46 -19.06 -15.41
CA SER A 48 20.15 -17.84 -15.02
C SER A 48 20.93 -17.31 -16.21
N SER A 49 20.27 -17.19 -17.36
CA SER A 49 20.69 -16.29 -18.44
C SER A 49 20.25 -14.87 -18.03
N TYR A 50 20.83 -14.38 -16.93
CA TYR A 50 20.90 -12.96 -16.65
C TYR A 50 22.25 -12.40 -17.10
N ASP A 51 22.93 -13.08 -18.03
CA ASP A 51 23.98 -12.44 -18.80
C ASP A 51 23.33 -11.31 -19.57
N VAL A 52 23.67 -10.10 -19.14
CA VAL A 52 23.34 -8.81 -19.76
C VAL A 52 24.13 -8.63 -21.07
N ASP A 53 24.56 -9.73 -21.68
CA ASP A 53 25.08 -9.71 -23.03
C ASP A 53 23.91 -9.54 -23.98
N HIS A 54 24.07 -8.56 -24.87
CA HIS A 54 23.15 -8.06 -25.88
C HIS A 54 22.59 -9.11 -26.88
N SER A 55 22.67 -10.40 -26.58
CA SER A 55 21.88 -11.48 -27.16
C SER A 55 20.39 -11.31 -26.81
N GLY A 56 19.74 -10.41 -27.55
CA GLY A 56 18.36 -9.94 -27.40
C GLY A 56 17.27 -10.99 -27.63
N ASN A 57 17.31 -12.10 -26.91
CA ASN A 57 16.31 -13.15 -27.01
C ASN A 57 15.17 -13.01 -25.99
N ASN A 58 15.34 -12.23 -24.92
CA ASN A 58 14.27 -12.00 -23.94
C ASN A 58 14.33 -10.56 -23.38
N GLU A 59 13.41 -9.69 -23.81
CA GLU A 59 13.17 -8.42 -23.12
C GLU A 59 12.49 -8.74 -21.77
N PRO A 60 13.00 -8.25 -20.62
CA PRO A 60 12.40 -8.54 -19.33
C PRO A 60 10.96 -8.03 -19.30
N THR A 61 10.01 -8.94 -19.09
CA THR A 61 8.58 -8.63 -19.06
C THR A 61 8.27 -7.81 -17.81
N SER A 62 8.27 -6.48 -17.92
CA SER A 62 7.80 -5.62 -16.83
C SER A 62 6.28 -5.69 -16.72
N SER A 63 5.76 -5.63 -15.50
CA SER A 63 4.32 -5.51 -15.24
C SER A 63 3.67 -4.28 -15.90
N MET A 64 4.51 -3.31 -16.31
CA MET A 64 4.13 -2.08 -17.03
C MET A 64 3.95 -2.27 -18.54
N MET A 65 4.38 -3.39 -19.11
CA MET A 65 3.95 -3.78 -20.45
C MET A 65 2.43 -3.97 -20.41
N TYR A 66 1.73 -3.63 -21.49
CA TYR A 66 0.28 -3.73 -21.49
C TYR A 66 -0.17 -5.17 -21.72
N ASP A 67 0.58 -5.89 -22.54
CA ASP A 67 0.41 -7.31 -22.78
C ASP A 67 1.57 -8.05 -22.15
N ILE A 68 1.27 -9.07 -21.34
CA ILE A 68 2.27 -10.04 -20.89
C ILE A 68 2.39 -11.15 -21.95
N SER A 69 1.45 -11.18 -22.92
CA SER A 69 1.53 -12.10 -24.05
C SER A 69 2.52 -11.63 -25.11
N LEU A 70 2.94 -12.58 -25.94
CA LEU A 70 4.00 -12.53 -26.95
C LEU A 70 3.67 -11.60 -28.16
N SER A 71 2.99 -10.48 -27.92
CA SER A 71 2.66 -9.53 -28.97
C SER A 71 3.93 -8.81 -29.44
N THR A 72 4.21 -8.87 -30.75
CA THR A 72 5.36 -8.19 -31.35
C THR A 72 4.94 -6.84 -31.94
N VAL A 73 5.80 -5.83 -31.77
CA VAL A 73 5.57 -4.47 -32.32
C VAL A 73 6.59 -4.21 -33.43
N ILE A 74 6.11 -3.78 -34.59
CA ILE A 74 6.98 -3.41 -35.72
C ILE A 74 7.51 -1.99 -35.50
N ASP A 75 8.82 -1.85 -35.26
CA ASP A 75 9.50 -0.57 -35.03
C ASP A 75 9.45 0.36 -36.27
N LYS A 76 9.64 1.66 -36.08
CA LYS A 76 9.67 2.71 -37.12
C LYS A 76 11.01 2.84 -37.83
N LYS A 77 12.07 2.19 -37.33
CA LYS A 77 13.44 2.32 -37.85
C LYS A 77 13.60 1.84 -39.30
N ASN A 78 12.67 1.02 -39.83
CA ASN A 78 12.74 0.42 -41.17
C ASN A 78 14.07 -0.33 -41.39
N VAL A 79 14.53 -1.07 -40.38
CA VAL A 79 15.75 -1.88 -40.43
C VAL A 79 15.36 -3.33 -40.18
N ASP A 80 15.90 -4.24 -40.97
CA ASP A 80 15.71 -5.68 -40.83
C ASP A 80 16.52 -6.24 -39.64
N ALA A 81 16.25 -7.48 -39.22
CA ALA A 81 16.95 -8.15 -38.12
C ALA A 81 18.47 -8.22 -38.34
N SER A 82 18.94 -8.25 -39.59
CA SER A 82 20.35 -8.22 -39.96
C SER A 82 20.95 -6.81 -40.02
N GLY A 83 20.23 -5.76 -39.62
CA GLY A 83 20.70 -4.37 -39.65
C GLY A 83 20.59 -3.69 -41.02
N LYS A 84 19.96 -4.32 -42.03
CA LYS A 84 19.82 -3.76 -43.38
C LYS A 84 18.63 -2.82 -43.49
N GLN A 85 18.80 -1.68 -44.17
CA GLN A 85 17.71 -0.74 -44.43
C GLN A 85 16.66 -1.36 -45.38
N ILE A 86 15.40 -1.28 -44.99
CA ILE A 86 14.26 -1.71 -45.79
C ILE A 86 13.80 -0.54 -46.66
N TYR A 87 13.83 -0.72 -47.98
CA TYR A 87 13.35 0.24 -48.98
C TYR A 87 11.89 -0.10 -49.32
N GLY A 88 10.98 0.88 -49.21
CA GLY A 88 9.53 0.66 -49.36
C GLY A 88 8.73 1.11 -48.14
N SER A 89 8.78 2.41 -47.81
CA SER A 89 8.14 2.97 -46.61
C SER A 89 6.63 2.69 -46.54
N PHE A 90 5.95 2.67 -47.68
CA PHE A 90 4.51 2.47 -47.77
C PHE A 90 4.06 1.07 -47.36
N GLU A 91 4.76 0.01 -47.80
CA GLU A 91 4.44 -1.38 -47.46
C GLU A 91 4.69 -1.63 -45.97
N MET A 92 5.79 -1.12 -45.43
CA MET A 92 6.06 -1.18 -44.00
C MET A 92 5.02 -0.41 -43.19
N GLU A 93 4.54 0.74 -43.68
CA GLU A 93 3.46 1.47 -43.02
C GLU A 93 2.14 0.70 -43.05
N LYS A 94 1.83 0.01 -44.16
CA LYS A 94 0.67 -0.91 -44.25
C LYS A 94 0.79 -2.04 -43.23
N LEU A 95 1.94 -2.70 -43.12
CA LEU A 95 2.18 -3.74 -42.12
C LEU A 95 2.04 -3.22 -40.69
N ARG A 96 2.56 -2.02 -40.39
CA ARG A 96 2.38 -1.38 -39.08
C ARG A 96 0.91 -1.10 -38.77
N ARG A 97 0.13 -0.64 -39.75
CA ARG A 97 -1.31 -0.45 -39.58
C ARG A 97 -1.99 -1.78 -39.26
N LEU A 98 -1.70 -2.84 -40.00
CA LEU A 98 -2.25 -4.18 -39.76
C LEU A 98 -1.86 -4.74 -38.38
N ASN A 99 -0.59 -4.64 -38.00
CA ASN A 99 -0.11 -5.02 -36.66
C ASN A 99 -0.85 -4.22 -35.57
N LYS A 100 -0.99 -2.90 -35.73
CA LYS A 100 -1.76 -2.07 -34.79
C LYS A 100 -3.22 -2.53 -34.68
N PHE A 101 -3.85 -2.93 -35.78
CA PHE A 101 -5.21 -3.49 -35.74
C PHE A 101 -5.27 -4.77 -34.91
N THR A 102 -4.32 -5.70 -35.07
CA THR A 102 -4.29 -6.94 -34.29
C THR A 102 -4.15 -6.69 -32.79
N ILE A 103 -3.31 -5.73 -32.38
CA ILE A 103 -3.10 -5.38 -30.98
C ILE A 103 -4.29 -4.61 -30.39
N SER A 104 -4.87 -3.69 -31.16
CA SER A 104 -5.85 -2.73 -30.64
C SER A 104 -7.30 -3.12 -30.90
N ASN A 105 -7.58 -4.35 -31.38
CA ASN A 105 -8.96 -4.77 -31.63
C ASN A 105 -9.77 -4.89 -30.34
N ASP A 106 -9.15 -5.41 -29.27
CA ASP A 106 -9.81 -5.51 -27.97
C ASP A 106 -9.86 -4.16 -27.23
N SER A 107 -11.07 -3.78 -26.85
CA SER A 107 -11.35 -2.62 -26.01
C SER A 107 -10.59 -2.65 -24.68
N LYS A 108 -10.39 -3.82 -24.06
CA LYS A 108 -9.64 -3.97 -22.80
C LYS A 108 -8.16 -3.66 -23.01
N ILE A 109 -7.57 -4.16 -24.09
CA ILE A 109 -6.17 -3.91 -24.45
C ILE A 109 -5.94 -2.42 -24.76
N ARG A 110 -6.85 -1.76 -25.48
CA ARG A 110 -6.77 -0.30 -25.72
C ARG A 110 -6.83 0.51 -24.42
N ASN A 111 -7.73 0.13 -23.51
CA ASN A 111 -7.86 0.76 -22.20
C ASN A 111 -6.56 0.62 -21.39
N LEU A 112 -6.05 -0.61 -21.29
CA LEU A 112 -4.86 -0.93 -20.52
C LEU A 112 -3.63 -0.22 -21.11
N ASN A 113 -3.48 -0.18 -22.43
CA ASN A 113 -2.44 0.61 -23.12
C ASN A 113 -2.44 2.08 -22.68
N LYS A 114 -3.61 2.71 -22.72
CA LYS A 114 -3.76 4.10 -22.28
C LYS A 114 -3.40 4.27 -20.80
N ALA A 115 -3.88 3.36 -19.96
CA ALA A 115 -3.61 3.39 -18.53
C ALA A 115 -2.11 3.23 -18.21
N MET A 116 -1.40 2.31 -18.85
CA MET A 116 0.03 2.10 -18.62
C MET A 116 0.88 3.28 -19.10
N ALA A 117 0.48 3.93 -20.20
CA ALA A 117 1.09 5.17 -20.64
C ALA A 117 0.86 6.31 -19.64
N ASP A 118 -0.37 6.45 -19.11
CA ASP A 118 -0.69 7.43 -18.08
C ASP A 118 0.07 7.17 -16.78
N ILE A 119 0.15 5.91 -16.32
CA ILE A 119 0.90 5.56 -15.11
C ILE A 119 2.37 5.94 -15.29
N ARG A 120 3.01 5.54 -16.41
CA ARG A 120 4.39 5.92 -16.74
C ARG A 120 4.62 7.42 -16.70
N ARG A 121 3.75 8.17 -17.39
CA ARG A 121 3.86 9.62 -17.48
C ARG A 121 3.73 10.27 -16.10
N ILE A 122 2.72 9.87 -15.32
CA ILE A 122 2.45 10.47 -14.00
C ILE A 122 3.54 10.12 -13.00
N THR A 123 4.00 8.87 -12.94
CA THR A 123 5.11 8.47 -12.05
C THR A 123 6.41 9.17 -12.44
N GLY A 124 6.65 9.38 -13.75
CA GLY A 124 7.79 10.15 -14.25
C GLY A 124 7.75 11.62 -13.81
N ILE A 125 6.59 12.29 -13.93
CA ILE A 125 6.41 13.67 -13.47
C ILE A 125 6.63 13.80 -11.95
N LEU A 126 6.17 12.81 -11.18
CA LEU A 126 6.28 12.80 -9.73
C LEU A 126 7.67 12.33 -9.22
N GLY A 127 8.54 11.84 -10.11
CA GLY A 127 9.85 11.29 -9.73
C GLY A 127 9.76 9.99 -8.92
N PHE A 128 8.68 9.21 -9.09
CA PHE A 128 8.54 7.93 -8.43
C PHE A 128 9.33 6.84 -9.17
N GLY A 129 9.98 5.95 -8.42
CA GLY A 129 10.75 4.84 -8.99
C GLY A 129 9.88 3.78 -9.68
N ASN A 130 10.50 2.94 -10.51
CA ASN A 130 9.82 1.89 -11.29
C ASN A 130 8.97 0.94 -10.43
N LEU A 131 9.42 0.65 -9.20
CA LEU A 131 8.68 -0.17 -8.23
C LEU A 131 7.23 0.33 -8.02
N ILE A 132 7.04 1.64 -7.88
CA ILE A 132 5.71 2.24 -7.66
C ILE A 132 4.86 2.13 -8.93
N ALA A 133 5.48 2.35 -10.09
CA ALA A 133 4.79 2.25 -11.38
C ALA A 133 4.35 0.81 -11.68
N GLU A 134 5.19 -0.18 -11.38
CA GLU A 134 4.86 -1.60 -11.48
C GLU A 134 3.76 -1.98 -10.50
N ARG A 135 3.85 -1.54 -9.23
CA ARG A 135 2.81 -1.81 -8.24
C ARG A 135 1.47 -1.18 -8.65
N ALA A 136 1.48 0.04 -9.17
CA ALA A 136 0.30 0.70 -9.70
C ALA A 136 -0.29 -0.04 -10.92
N SER A 137 0.57 -0.53 -11.83
CA SER A 137 0.15 -1.31 -12.98
C SER A 137 -0.56 -2.61 -12.59
N TYR A 138 -0.03 -3.30 -11.56
CA TYR A 138 -0.65 -4.50 -10.99
C TYR A 138 -2.03 -4.21 -10.40
N ILE A 139 -2.15 -3.14 -9.61
CA ILE A 139 -3.42 -2.71 -9.02
C ILE A 139 -4.44 -2.37 -10.12
N TYR A 140 -4.00 -1.66 -11.16
CA TYR A 140 -4.85 -1.30 -12.29
C TYR A 140 -5.37 -2.53 -13.05
N ARG A 141 -4.48 -3.49 -13.36
CA ARG A 141 -4.83 -4.77 -13.99
C ARG A 141 -5.86 -5.53 -13.16
N LYS A 142 -5.65 -5.62 -11.85
CA LYS A 142 -6.59 -6.27 -10.92
C LYS A 142 -7.96 -5.58 -10.93
N ALA A 143 -7.98 -4.25 -11.02
CA ALA A 143 -9.23 -3.49 -11.14
C ALA A 143 -9.94 -3.71 -12.48
N LEU A 144 -9.18 -3.82 -13.59
CA LEU A 144 -9.72 -4.09 -14.92
C LEU A 144 -10.34 -5.50 -14.99
N ASN A 145 -9.66 -6.51 -14.44
CA ASN A 145 -10.15 -7.89 -14.41
C ASN A 145 -11.44 -8.06 -13.60
N LYS A 146 -11.71 -7.16 -12.67
CA LYS A 146 -12.94 -7.11 -11.88
C LYS A 146 -14.00 -6.16 -12.47
N ASP A 147 -13.80 -5.67 -13.69
CA ASP A 147 -14.66 -4.71 -14.39
C ASP A 147 -14.97 -3.41 -13.59
N LEU A 148 -14.07 -3.02 -12.68
CA LEU A 148 -14.24 -1.84 -11.82
C LEU A 148 -14.01 -0.51 -12.56
N ILE A 149 -13.59 -0.57 -13.82
CA ILE A 149 -13.15 0.59 -14.61
C ILE A 149 -14.26 1.12 -15.53
N ARG A 150 -15.28 0.29 -15.83
CA ARG A 150 -16.34 0.65 -16.78
C ARG A 150 -17.14 1.87 -16.30
N GLY A 151 -17.30 2.86 -17.18
CA GLY A 151 -18.02 4.11 -16.89
C GLY A 151 -17.24 5.14 -16.07
N ARG A 152 -15.94 4.93 -15.84
CA ARG A 152 -15.08 5.83 -15.06
C ARG A 152 -13.91 6.32 -15.90
N SER A 153 -13.31 7.43 -15.46
CA SER A 153 -12.12 7.97 -16.14
C SER A 153 -10.91 7.05 -15.96
N ILE A 154 -10.29 6.67 -17.08
CA ILE A 154 -9.05 5.88 -17.13
C ILE A 154 -7.95 6.57 -16.32
N THR A 155 -7.72 7.86 -16.60
CA THR A 155 -6.70 8.67 -15.93
C THR A 155 -6.98 8.79 -14.43
N GLY A 156 -8.24 8.96 -14.05
CA GLY A 156 -8.66 9.05 -12.65
C GLY A 156 -8.38 7.76 -11.86
N ILE A 157 -8.62 6.60 -12.47
CA ILE A 157 -8.31 5.31 -11.86
C ILE A 157 -6.81 5.06 -11.81
N SER A 158 -6.07 5.45 -12.86
CA SER A 158 -4.60 5.37 -12.86
C SER A 158 -3.99 6.16 -11.70
N VAL A 159 -4.43 7.40 -11.48
CA VAL A 159 -3.98 8.22 -10.34
C VAL A 159 -4.33 7.57 -9.00
N ALA A 160 -5.54 7.03 -8.86
CA ALA A 160 -5.94 6.33 -7.65
C ALA A 160 -5.09 5.07 -7.40
N ALA A 161 -4.75 4.32 -8.45
CA ALA A 161 -3.88 3.15 -8.37
C ALA A 161 -2.45 3.53 -7.95
N ILE A 162 -1.90 4.62 -8.48
CA ILE A 162 -0.61 5.18 -8.04
C ILE A 162 -0.68 5.59 -6.58
N TYR A 163 -1.75 6.25 -6.16
CA TYR A 163 -1.92 6.67 -4.77
C TYR A 163 -1.94 5.47 -3.80
N ILE A 164 -2.62 4.39 -4.17
CA ILE A 164 -2.61 3.13 -3.40
C ILE A 164 -1.20 2.53 -3.39
N ALA A 165 -0.53 2.45 -4.54
CA ALA A 165 0.83 1.93 -4.64
C ALA A 165 1.84 2.70 -3.76
N CYS A 166 1.77 4.04 -3.74
CA CYS A 166 2.60 4.84 -2.86
C CYS A 166 2.38 4.48 -1.39
N LYS A 167 1.12 4.27 -0.99
CA LYS A 167 0.78 3.89 0.38
C LYS A 167 1.23 2.47 0.72
N ASP A 168 1.09 1.52 -0.19
CA ASP A 168 1.59 0.14 -0.05
C ASP A 168 3.10 0.12 0.18
N VAL A 169 3.85 0.96 -0.54
CA VAL A 169 5.32 1.06 -0.42
C VAL A 169 5.76 1.91 0.78
N GLY A 170 4.84 2.64 1.42
CA GLY A 170 5.15 3.53 2.55
C GLY A 170 5.66 4.93 2.15
N VAL A 171 5.49 5.32 0.88
CA VAL A 171 5.84 6.66 0.40
C VAL A 171 4.68 7.62 0.63
N SER A 172 4.93 8.69 1.38
CA SER A 172 3.93 9.71 1.70
C SER A 172 3.73 10.72 0.56
N PHE A 173 2.67 10.54 -0.22
CA PHE A 173 2.23 11.49 -1.26
C PHE A 173 0.93 12.21 -0.84
N PRO A 174 0.92 13.56 -0.74
CA PRO A 174 -0.29 14.31 -0.39
C PRO A 174 -1.27 14.37 -1.57
N ILE A 175 -2.52 14.01 -1.31
CA ILE A 175 -3.58 13.98 -2.34
C ILE A 175 -3.92 15.36 -2.92
N ASP A 176 -3.59 16.42 -2.17
CA ASP A 176 -3.88 17.80 -2.55
C ASP A 176 -3.04 18.24 -3.74
N LYS A 177 -1.82 17.69 -3.86
CA LYS A 177 -0.90 17.99 -4.96
C LYS A 177 -1.21 17.25 -6.25
N VAL A 178 -2.14 16.30 -6.24
CA VAL A 178 -2.50 15.53 -7.44
C VAL A 178 -2.98 16.43 -8.57
N GLY A 179 -3.77 17.46 -8.23
CA GLY A 179 -4.33 18.38 -9.22
C GLY A 179 -3.28 19.26 -9.91
N ASP A 180 -2.12 19.45 -9.29
CA ASP A 180 -1.03 20.28 -9.85
C ASP A 180 -0.27 19.55 -10.97
N TYR A 181 -0.24 18.21 -10.93
CA TYR A 181 0.54 17.38 -11.86
C TYR A 181 -0.30 16.70 -12.94
N VAL A 182 -1.61 16.58 -12.73
CA VAL A 182 -2.50 15.88 -13.67
C VAL A 182 -3.70 16.74 -14.00
N GLU A 183 -3.76 17.17 -15.25
CA GLU A 183 -4.87 17.94 -15.78
C GLU A 183 -6.20 17.16 -15.71
N ASN A 184 -7.30 17.90 -15.51
CA ASN A 184 -8.68 17.38 -15.53
C ASN A 184 -9.02 16.36 -14.44
N ILE A 185 -8.24 16.30 -13.35
CA ILE A 185 -8.55 15.43 -12.20
C ILE A 185 -8.64 16.26 -10.93
N SER A 186 -9.84 16.27 -10.34
CA SER A 186 -10.04 16.91 -9.05
C SER A 186 -9.55 16.03 -7.88
N LYS A 187 -9.22 16.67 -6.76
CA LYS A 187 -8.99 15.97 -5.48
C LYS A 187 -10.19 15.07 -5.11
N LYS A 188 -11.42 15.56 -5.29
CA LYS A 188 -12.66 14.85 -4.93
C LYS A 188 -12.80 13.54 -5.71
N THR A 189 -12.55 13.59 -7.03
CA THR A 189 -12.61 12.40 -7.89
C THR A 189 -11.54 11.38 -7.52
N THR A 190 -10.32 11.84 -7.21
CA THR A 190 -9.23 10.95 -6.76
C THR A 190 -9.56 10.25 -5.45
N VAL A 191 -10.07 10.97 -4.45
CA VAL A 191 -10.51 10.40 -3.17
C VAL A 191 -11.66 9.41 -3.38
N HIS A 192 -12.60 9.72 -4.26
CA HIS A 192 -13.72 8.84 -4.59
C HIS A 192 -13.23 7.51 -5.19
N TYR A 193 -12.39 7.57 -6.23
CA TYR A 193 -11.84 6.38 -6.86
C TYR A 193 -10.92 5.59 -5.92
N TYR A 194 -10.11 6.25 -5.10
CA TYR A 194 -9.32 5.61 -4.05
C TYR A 194 -10.19 4.79 -3.10
N LYS A 195 -11.22 5.41 -2.49
CA LYS A 195 -12.13 4.71 -1.56
C LYS A 195 -12.89 3.59 -2.25
N PHE A 196 -13.30 3.80 -3.49
CA PHE A 196 -13.98 2.80 -4.30
C PHE A 196 -13.10 1.57 -4.54
N LEU A 197 -11.87 1.78 -5.00
CA LEU A 197 -10.90 0.71 -5.26
C LEU A 197 -10.57 -0.08 -3.99
N LEU A 198 -10.37 0.58 -2.85
CA LEU A 198 -10.11 -0.10 -1.57
C LEU A 198 -11.26 -1.01 -1.14
N ARG A 199 -12.50 -0.51 -1.21
CA ARG A 199 -13.69 -1.28 -0.85
C ARG A 199 -13.87 -2.50 -1.75
N GLN A 200 -13.74 -2.32 -3.06
CA GLN A 200 -14.00 -3.37 -4.05
C GLN A 200 -12.88 -4.42 -4.10
N MET A 201 -11.62 -4.01 -3.85
CA MET A 201 -10.49 -4.94 -3.82
C MET A 201 -10.23 -5.53 -2.44
N LYS A 202 -10.98 -5.12 -1.40
CA LYS A 202 -10.79 -5.52 0.01
C LYS A 202 -9.34 -5.32 0.46
N MET A 203 -8.73 -4.21 0.03
CA MET A 203 -7.36 -3.87 0.39
C MET A 203 -7.37 -3.03 1.66
N SER A 204 -6.60 -3.45 2.66
CA SER A 204 -6.26 -2.64 3.81
C SER A 204 -4.97 -1.88 3.52
N VAL A 205 -5.03 -0.55 3.56
CA VAL A 205 -3.86 0.31 3.42
C VAL A 205 -3.51 0.85 4.79
N SER A 206 -2.23 0.77 5.17
CA SER A 206 -1.75 1.30 6.45
C SER A 206 -1.98 2.81 6.54
N ILE A 207 -2.52 3.24 7.67
CA ILE A 207 -2.58 4.67 8.01
C ILE A 207 -1.13 5.11 8.29
N PRO A 208 -0.68 6.26 7.76
CA PRO A 208 0.67 6.73 8.02
C PRO A 208 0.79 7.16 9.48
N GLU A 209 1.81 6.64 10.15
CA GLU A 209 2.12 6.99 11.53
C GLU A 209 2.44 8.49 11.68
N PRO A 210 2.01 9.15 12.76
CA PRO A 210 2.36 10.54 13.05
C PRO A 210 3.88 10.78 13.03
N SER A 211 4.67 9.81 13.50
CA SER A 211 6.14 9.86 13.57
C SER A 211 6.81 10.17 12.23
N GLN A 212 6.29 9.62 11.12
CA GLN A 212 6.85 9.80 9.78
C GLN A 212 6.83 11.26 9.32
N ASN A 213 5.92 12.08 9.86
CA ASN A 213 5.77 13.48 9.46
C ASN A 213 6.70 14.43 10.24
N ILE A 214 7.26 13.99 11.38
CA ILE A 214 8.06 14.86 12.26
C ILE A 214 9.27 15.40 11.52
N SER A 215 10.08 14.53 10.91
CA SER A 215 11.32 14.94 10.25
C SER A 215 11.07 15.94 9.12
N LYS A 216 10.00 15.73 8.33
CA LYS A 216 9.61 16.63 7.24
C LYS A 216 9.15 18.00 7.74
N ILE A 217 8.30 18.04 8.76
CA ILE A 217 7.80 19.30 9.34
C ILE A 217 8.94 20.03 10.04
N ALA A 218 9.77 19.34 10.81
CA ALA A 218 10.91 19.92 11.52
C ALA A 218 11.94 20.51 10.56
N ALA A 219 12.26 19.83 9.45
CA ALA A 219 13.15 20.36 8.41
C ALA A 219 12.59 21.66 7.80
N ARG A 220 11.30 21.68 7.41
CA ARG A 220 10.64 22.89 6.90
C ARG A 220 10.58 24.02 7.92
N ALA A 221 10.33 23.67 9.18
CA ALA A 221 10.31 24.61 10.29
C ALA A 221 11.72 24.98 10.78
N LYS A 222 12.80 24.44 10.21
CA LYS A 222 14.21 24.63 10.65
C LYS A 222 14.39 24.39 12.15
N LEU A 223 13.93 23.24 12.63
CA LEU A 223 14.04 22.78 14.02
C LEU A 223 15.20 21.80 14.19
N GLY A 224 15.93 21.92 15.30
CA GLY A 224 17.07 21.07 15.62
C GLY A 224 16.70 19.61 15.92
N GLY A 225 17.68 18.71 15.78
CA GLY A 225 17.50 17.28 16.02
C GLY A 225 17.13 16.91 17.47
N LYS A 226 17.53 17.74 18.45
CA LYS A 226 17.15 17.56 19.86
C LYS A 226 15.62 17.64 20.04
N THR A 227 14.99 18.62 19.39
CA THR A 227 13.54 18.84 19.42
C THR A 227 12.80 17.74 18.66
N GLN A 228 13.36 17.25 17.56
CA GLN A 228 12.78 16.11 16.81
C GLN A 228 12.73 14.83 17.65
N ARG A 229 13.82 14.51 18.37
CA ARG A 229 13.87 13.33 19.26
C ARG A 229 12.83 13.42 20.37
N LYS A 230 12.77 14.57 21.07
CA LYS A 230 11.74 14.78 22.10
C LYS A 230 10.32 14.67 21.56
N ALA A 231 10.06 15.14 20.33
CA ALA A 231 8.75 15.01 19.71
C ALA A 231 8.36 13.55 19.44
N LEU A 232 9.32 12.70 19.06
CA LEU A 232 9.11 11.26 18.95
C LEU A 232 8.81 10.64 20.31
N ASP A 233 9.55 11.00 21.35
CA ASP A 233 9.33 10.52 22.72
C ASP A 233 7.92 10.89 23.21
N ILE A 234 7.51 12.14 22.98
CA ILE A 234 6.15 12.61 23.29
C ILE A 234 5.08 11.76 22.59
N LEU A 235 5.22 11.51 21.28
CA LEU A 235 4.25 10.71 20.55
C LEU A 235 4.23 9.26 21.04
N SER A 236 5.39 8.70 21.40
CA SER A 236 5.46 7.34 21.97
C SER A 236 4.76 7.26 23.34
N LYS A 237 4.87 8.30 24.17
CA LYS A 237 4.23 8.36 25.49
C LYS A 237 2.72 8.51 25.41
N VAL A 238 2.20 9.06 24.32
CA VAL A 238 0.77 9.23 24.10
C VAL A 238 0.19 7.99 23.43
N GLY A 239 0.90 7.36 22.49
CA GLY A 239 0.46 6.12 21.86
C GLY A 239 -0.94 6.22 21.23
N ASP A 240 -1.68 5.12 21.28
CA ASP A 240 -3.02 4.96 20.69
C ASP A 240 -4.15 5.39 21.64
N ASP A 241 -3.96 6.49 22.38
CA ASP A 241 -4.99 6.96 23.29
C ASP A 241 -6.31 7.25 22.55
N PRO A 242 -7.47 6.89 23.15
CA PRO A 242 -8.77 6.96 22.48
C PRO A 242 -9.15 8.40 22.08
N ILE A 243 -8.66 9.38 22.85
CA ILE A 243 -8.83 10.80 22.56
C ILE A 243 -8.22 11.15 21.19
N LEU A 244 -7.16 10.46 20.75
CA LEU A 244 -6.46 10.78 19.51
C LEU A 244 -6.99 10.08 18.26
N ILE A 245 -7.86 9.08 18.41
CA ILE A 245 -8.38 8.27 17.32
C ILE A 245 -9.16 9.14 16.31
N GLY A 246 -8.94 8.88 15.02
CA GLY A 246 -9.61 9.59 13.92
C GLY A 246 -9.07 10.99 13.61
N LYS A 247 -8.05 11.47 14.34
CA LYS A 247 -7.41 12.76 14.09
C LYS A 247 -6.34 12.62 13.00
N LYS A 248 -6.05 13.73 12.31
CA LYS A 248 -5.04 13.73 11.23
C LYS A 248 -3.64 13.52 11.82
N PRO A 249 -2.84 12.55 11.33
CA PRO A 249 -1.51 12.25 11.89
C PRO A 249 -0.53 13.44 11.77
N ILE A 250 -0.62 14.21 10.67
CA ILE A 250 0.16 15.44 10.46
C ILE A 250 -0.09 16.46 11.59
N SER A 251 -1.35 16.56 12.06
CA SER A 251 -1.71 17.51 13.12
C SER A 251 -1.17 17.11 14.49
N LEU A 252 -1.07 15.80 14.76
CA LEU A 252 -0.47 15.26 15.98
C LEU A 252 1.04 15.48 15.97
N ALA A 253 1.70 15.20 14.84
CA ALA A 253 3.13 15.44 14.68
C ALA A 253 3.51 16.92 14.87
N ALA A 254 2.74 17.84 14.28
CA ALA A 254 2.98 19.28 14.43
C ALA A 254 2.79 19.77 15.88
N ALA A 255 1.79 19.24 16.59
CA ALA A 255 1.54 19.58 17.99
C ALA A 255 2.61 19.00 18.93
N ALA A 256 3.04 17.77 18.71
CA ALA A 256 4.14 17.16 19.45
C ALA A 256 5.45 17.93 19.24
N LEU A 257 5.74 18.37 18.01
CA LEU A 257 6.89 19.25 17.73
C LEU A 257 6.80 20.59 18.45
N TYR A 258 5.61 21.20 18.52
CA TYR A 258 5.42 22.45 19.26
C TYR A 258 5.71 22.26 20.75
N MET A 259 5.18 21.20 21.36
CA MET A 259 5.42 20.90 22.77
C MET A 259 6.89 20.57 23.05
N ALA A 260 7.52 19.77 22.18
CA ALA A 260 8.95 19.47 22.26
C ALA A 260 9.81 20.75 22.19
N ALA A 261 9.46 21.70 21.33
CA ALA A 261 10.19 22.97 21.21
C ALA A 261 10.09 23.83 22.46
N LEU A 262 8.94 23.82 23.15
CA LEU A 262 8.78 24.46 24.46
C LEU A 262 9.69 23.81 25.51
N GLU A 263 9.79 22.48 25.53
CA GLU A 263 10.65 21.76 26.48
C GLU A 263 12.15 21.85 26.17
N THR A 264 12.55 22.00 24.90
CA THR A 264 13.96 22.21 24.52
C THR A 264 14.38 23.67 24.55
N LYS A 265 13.43 24.59 24.83
CA LYS A 265 13.62 26.05 24.77
C LYS A 265 14.08 26.54 23.40
N GLU A 266 13.68 25.86 22.33
CA GLU A 266 13.97 26.27 20.96
C GLU A 266 12.89 27.25 20.45
N TYR A 267 13.30 28.41 19.94
CA TYR A 267 12.36 29.45 19.52
C TYR A 267 11.52 29.00 18.31
N THR A 268 10.24 28.73 18.55
CA THR A 268 9.24 28.49 17.50
C THR A 268 7.89 29.05 17.86
N THR A 269 7.15 29.47 16.83
CA THR A 269 5.78 29.94 16.96
C THR A 269 4.81 28.91 16.39
N GLN A 270 3.57 28.91 16.90
CA GLN A 270 2.50 28.06 16.35
C GLN A 270 2.27 28.37 14.87
N LEU A 271 2.42 29.63 14.44
CA LEU A 271 2.31 30.06 13.05
C LEU A 271 3.39 29.41 12.17
N ARG A 272 4.65 29.37 12.63
CA ARG A 272 5.76 28.77 11.87
C ARG A 272 5.52 27.27 11.63
N LEU A 273 5.04 26.55 12.65
CA LEU A 273 4.68 25.14 12.52
C LEU A 273 3.41 24.93 11.67
N ALA A 274 2.42 25.82 11.79
CA ALA A 274 1.21 25.79 10.97
C ALA A 274 1.52 25.89 9.48
N VAL A 275 2.39 26.84 9.11
CA VAL A 275 2.86 27.00 7.72
C VAL A 275 3.66 25.78 7.26
N ALA A 276 4.59 25.27 8.08
CA ALA A 276 5.39 24.10 7.72
C ALA A 276 4.56 22.83 7.49
N ALA A 277 3.49 22.65 8.27
CA ALA A 277 2.58 21.51 8.23
C ALA A 277 1.36 21.71 7.32
N GLU A 278 1.19 22.89 6.69
CA GLU A 278 0.02 23.24 5.87
C GLU A 278 -1.31 23.11 6.67
N LEU A 279 -1.29 23.56 7.93
CA LEU A 279 -2.43 23.52 8.87
C LEU A 279 -2.79 24.92 9.37
N THR A 280 -3.94 25.03 10.04
CA THR A 280 -4.29 26.25 10.80
C THR A 280 -3.67 26.23 12.19
N THR A 281 -3.32 27.40 12.72
CA THR A 281 -2.78 27.57 14.08
C THR A 281 -3.71 27.00 15.15
N ILE A 282 -5.02 27.20 14.97
CA ILE A 282 -6.08 26.69 15.87
C ILE A 282 -6.02 25.15 15.95
N THR A 283 -5.73 24.47 14.83
CA THR A 283 -5.61 23.00 14.81
C THR A 283 -4.45 22.55 15.68
N ILE A 284 -3.28 23.17 15.56
CA ILE A 284 -2.11 22.85 16.39
C ILE A 284 -2.41 23.10 17.86
N ARG A 285 -3.04 24.24 18.19
CA ARG A 285 -3.42 24.59 19.57
C ARG A 285 -4.36 23.55 20.17
N LYS A 286 -5.40 23.12 19.44
CA LYS A 286 -6.35 22.11 19.93
C LYS A 286 -5.67 20.77 20.17
N ARG A 287 -4.83 20.30 19.23
CA ARG A 287 -4.08 19.04 19.38
C ARG A 287 -3.07 19.10 20.52
N TYR A 288 -2.41 20.24 20.71
CA TYR A 288 -1.50 20.47 21.83
C TYR A 288 -2.20 20.29 23.18
N LEU A 289 -3.37 20.90 23.36
CA LEU A 289 -4.13 20.80 24.62
C LEU A 289 -4.53 19.34 24.92
N GLU A 290 -4.95 18.60 23.91
CA GLU A 290 -5.34 17.19 24.06
C GLU A 290 -4.14 16.32 24.43
N ILE A 291 -2.98 16.52 23.78
CA ILE A 291 -1.74 15.82 24.11
C ILE A 291 -1.28 16.17 25.54
N ALA A 292 -1.36 17.43 25.93
CA ALA A 292 -1.00 17.87 27.28
C ALA A 292 -1.93 17.28 28.35
N GLN A 293 -3.22 17.17 28.06
CA GLN A 293 -4.19 16.53 28.95
C GLN A 293 -3.84 15.05 29.18
N ILE A 294 -3.57 14.31 28.09
CA ILE A 294 -3.17 12.90 28.16
C ILE A 294 -1.91 12.71 29.01
N LEU A 295 -0.87 13.52 28.77
CA LEU A 295 0.37 13.43 29.53
C LEU A 295 0.17 13.82 31.00
N LYS A 296 -0.80 14.68 31.31
CA LYS A 296 -1.18 15.00 32.69
C LYS A 296 -1.88 13.81 33.35
N GLU A 297 -2.82 13.18 32.66
CA GLU A 297 -3.53 11.99 33.16
C GLU A 297 -2.57 10.82 33.41
N ARG A 298 -1.57 10.62 32.54
CA ARG A 298 -0.52 9.59 32.72
C ARG A 298 0.58 9.96 33.72
N SER A 299 0.70 11.23 34.11
CA SER A 299 1.63 11.68 35.15
C SER A 299 0.97 11.82 36.53
N LEU A 300 -0.35 11.65 36.62
CA LEU A 300 -1.00 11.35 37.89
C LEU A 300 -0.55 9.96 38.34
N PRO A 301 -0.28 9.75 39.64
CA PRO A 301 0.03 8.42 40.14
C PRO A 301 -1.15 7.51 39.78
N VAL A 302 -0.89 6.45 39.04
CA VAL A 302 -1.81 5.32 38.92
C VAL A 302 -2.11 4.90 40.37
N PRO A 303 -3.36 4.99 40.84
CA PRO A 303 -3.71 4.44 42.15
C PRO A 303 -3.26 2.98 42.13
N PRO A 304 -2.58 2.48 43.17
CA PRO A 304 -2.17 1.09 43.20
C PRO A 304 -3.39 0.23 42.89
N GLU A 305 -3.24 -0.70 41.94
CA GLU A 305 -4.23 -1.72 41.63
C GLU A 305 -4.74 -2.26 42.96
N ILE A 306 -6.02 -2.05 43.24
CA ILE A 306 -6.67 -2.71 44.36
C ILE A 306 -6.72 -4.16 43.93
N GLU A 307 -5.78 -4.97 44.42
CA GLU A 307 -5.84 -6.41 44.35
C GLU A 307 -7.25 -6.83 44.82
N PRO A 308 -7.96 -7.69 44.06
CA PRO A 308 -9.25 -8.18 44.50
C PRO A 308 -9.03 -8.96 45.79
N LYS A 309 -9.55 -8.44 46.91
CA LYS A 309 -9.69 -9.21 48.13
C LYS A 309 -10.80 -10.22 47.91
N ASP A 310 -10.41 -11.45 47.59
CA ASP A 310 -11.24 -12.63 47.80
C ASP A 310 -11.54 -12.75 49.29
N GLU A 311 -12.79 -12.53 49.73
CA GLU A 311 -13.41 -13.30 50.81
C GLU A 311 -14.89 -12.92 51.09
N TYR A 312 -15.78 -13.90 50.80
CA TYR A 312 -17.11 -14.29 51.32
C TYR A 312 -18.14 -13.20 51.77
N LEU A 313 -19.46 -13.33 51.57
CA LEU A 313 -20.33 -14.48 51.81
C LEU A 313 -21.52 -14.53 50.83
N GLU A 314 -21.88 -15.74 50.42
CA GLU A 314 -23.21 -16.08 49.91
C GLU A 314 -24.24 -15.89 51.04
N GLU A 315 -25.07 -14.86 50.95
CA GLU A 315 -26.38 -14.86 51.60
C GLU A 315 -27.45 -15.15 50.56
N THR A 316 -27.99 -16.37 50.66
CA THR A 316 -29.16 -16.86 49.95
C THR A 316 -30.36 -15.95 50.20
N ILE A 317 -30.88 -15.30 49.16
CA ILE A 317 -32.18 -14.63 49.20
C ILE A 317 -33.22 -15.60 48.61
N PRO A 318 -34.29 -15.95 49.35
CA PRO A 318 -35.29 -16.91 48.91
C PRO A 318 -36.19 -16.34 47.80
N LEU A 319 -36.52 -17.21 46.84
CA LEU A 319 -37.48 -17.00 45.77
C LEU A 319 -38.81 -16.45 46.31
N GLN A 320 -39.23 -15.28 45.80
CA GLN A 320 -40.59 -14.80 45.94
C GLN A 320 -41.24 -14.66 44.57
N ASP A 321 -42.44 -15.23 44.50
CA ASP A 321 -43.24 -15.50 43.33
C ASP A 321 -43.64 -14.25 42.53
N SER A 322 -43.70 -14.44 41.21
CA SER A 322 -44.22 -13.50 40.23
C SER A 322 -45.72 -13.20 40.45
N PRO A 323 -46.16 -11.94 40.43
CA PRO A 323 -47.58 -11.64 40.29
C PRO A 323 -48.00 -11.51 38.81
N ASP A 324 -49.10 -12.17 38.54
CA ASP A 324 -49.87 -12.30 37.30
C ASP A 324 -49.99 -11.06 36.41
N CYS A 325 -49.72 -11.27 35.12
CA CYS A 325 -50.09 -10.38 34.04
C CYS A 325 -51.54 -10.65 33.62
N SER A 326 -52.52 -9.97 34.25
CA SER A 326 -53.88 -9.91 33.69
C SER A 326 -54.69 -8.71 34.19
N LYS A 327 -54.74 -7.63 33.37
CA LYS A 327 -55.96 -6.94 32.87
C LYS A 327 -55.68 -5.48 32.42
N PRO A 328 -56.56 -4.89 31.57
CA PRO A 328 -56.15 -4.07 30.43
C PRO A 328 -56.56 -2.59 30.47
N HIS A 329 -55.98 -1.84 29.51
CA HIS A 329 -56.46 -0.64 28.81
C HIS A 329 -56.82 0.62 29.63
N GLU A 330 -56.09 1.71 29.34
CA GLU A 330 -56.73 3.01 29.14
C GLU A 330 -56.01 3.83 28.06
N LEU A 331 -56.81 4.28 27.10
CA LEU A 331 -56.46 5.10 25.94
C LEU A 331 -56.27 6.56 26.39
N ILE A 332 -55.17 7.20 26.01
CA ILE A 332 -55.05 8.65 26.05
C ILE A 332 -54.88 9.15 24.61
N GLN A 333 -55.97 9.73 24.11
CA GLN A 333 -55.98 10.57 22.91
C GLN A 333 -55.17 11.83 23.17
N VAL A 334 -54.30 12.18 22.22
CA VAL A 334 -53.76 13.54 22.09
C VAL A 334 -54.18 14.02 20.71
N GLU A 335 -55.14 14.95 20.68
CA GLU A 335 -55.46 15.77 19.52
C GLU A 335 -54.87 17.18 19.70
N LEU A 336 -54.39 17.68 18.55
CA LEU A 336 -53.90 19.02 18.18
C LEU A 336 -52.45 19.37 18.51
#